data_AF-A0A8X6PW41-F1
#
_entry.id   AF-A0A8X6PW41-F1
#
_cell.length_a   1.000
_cell.length_b   1.000
_cell.length_c   1.000
_cell.angle_alpha   90.00
_cell.angle_beta   90.00
_cell.angle_gamma   90.00
#
_symmetry.space_group_name_H-M   'P 1'
#
loop_
_entity.id
_entity.type
_entity.pdbx_description
1 polymer ?
#
loop_
_entity_poly.entity_id
_entity_poly.type
_entity_poly.pdbx_seq_one_letter_code
_entity_poly.pdbx_strand_id
1 'polypeptide(L)'
;MLIIVLLLLTGYVDFLHASVDCEAVALSDCLPSEFFPVPFPETEAEVDFVCLKLKVYVDCIRNYLEECGNEDASFEEQLKARYEKIDEVLNDVCEKESKLHIDFIGNIKCLKSSILSHNDSCYYKTEAVLKIYKQRFPEQTEHINKNGIYWDEYFCLFEAYDISCLAADAANRCGLQAKNIILEIVKRLNYLEYSCSEEARVELMNLIETLNFEVQDKIQLKEIFNIFN
;
A
#
# COMPACT_ATOMS: atom_id res chain seq x y z
N MET A 1 4.11 -1.49 1.46
CA MET A 1 3.91 -0.20 0.76
C MET A 1 2.43 0.27 0.69
N LEU A 2 1.45 -0.59 1.07
CA LEU A 2 0.04 -0.26 1.29
C LEU A 2 -0.10 0.54 2.59
N ILE A 3 0.65 0.05 3.58
CA ILE A 3 0.99 0.83 4.76
C ILE A 3 1.62 2.14 4.31
N ILE A 4 2.41 2.28 3.23
CA ILE A 4 2.90 3.60 2.78
C ILE A 4 1.78 4.48 2.24
N VAL A 5 0.74 3.99 1.55
CA VAL A 5 -0.40 4.87 1.19
C VAL A 5 -1.27 5.21 2.41
N LEU A 6 -1.35 4.30 3.39
CA LEU A 6 -2.01 4.51 4.69
C LEU A 6 -1.10 5.23 5.74
N LEU A 7 0.21 5.34 5.49
CA LEU A 7 1.27 5.97 6.30
C LEU A 7 1.78 7.25 5.65
N LEU A 8 1.49 7.51 4.38
CA LEU A 8 1.49 8.86 3.84
C LEU A 8 0.44 9.70 4.59
N LEU A 9 -0.57 9.04 5.20
CA LEU A 9 -1.45 9.61 6.23
C LEU A 9 -0.86 9.60 7.67
N THR A 10 0.29 8.97 7.96
CA THR A 10 0.86 8.84 9.33
C THR A 10 2.39 9.08 9.50
N GLY A 11 3.09 9.55 8.48
CA GLY A 11 4.45 10.07 8.54
C GLY A 11 5.55 9.11 8.99
N TYR A 12 6.29 8.53 8.03
CA TYR A 12 7.70 8.16 8.22
C TYR A 12 8.42 8.11 6.87
N VAL A 13 9.03 9.22 6.47
CA VAL A 13 10.10 9.27 5.47
C VAL A 13 11.03 10.42 5.87
N ASP A 14 12.29 10.11 6.20
CA ASP A 14 13.35 11.11 6.37
C ASP A 14 13.91 11.52 4.99
N PHE A 15 14.51 12.71 4.92
CA PHE A 15 15.30 13.34 3.84
C PHE A 15 14.60 14.42 2.98
N LEU A 16 15.39 15.44 2.59
CA LEU A 16 15.03 16.87 2.44
C LEU A 16 15.61 17.50 1.14
N HIS A 17 14.83 18.27 0.35
CA HIS A 17 15.00 19.71 -0.01
C HIS A 17 13.95 20.21 -1.04
N ALA A 18 13.56 21.49 -1.02
CA ALA A 18 12.54 22.04 -1.93
C ALA A 18 13.15 22.88 -3.08
N SER A 19 13.45 22.19 -4.20
CA SER A 19 13.57 22.70 -5.58
C SER A 19 13.70 21.49 -6.49
N VAL A 20 12.97 21.39 -7.61
CA VAL A 20 13.03 20.23 -8.51
C VAL A 20 14.45 20.11 -9.09
N ASP A 21 15.26 19.23 -8.52
CA ASP A 21 16.57 18.87 -9.01
C ASP A 21 16.45 17.50 -9.69
N CYS A 22 16.55 17.45 -11.03
CA CYS A 22 16.49 16.19 -11.77
C CYS A 22 17.70 15.27 -11.50
N GLU A 23 18.73 15.75 -10.79
CA GLU A 23 19.83 14.94 -10.27
C GLU A 23 19.50 14.30 -8.91
N ALA A 24 18.46 14.78 -8.21
CA ALA A 24 17.97 14.22 -6.96
C ALA A 24 16.92 13.12 -7.19
N VAL A 25 16.72 12.26 -6.18
CA VAL A 25 15.68 11.23 -6.25
C VAL A 25 14.32 11.91 -6.02
N ALA A 26 13.41 11.84 -7.01
CA ALA A 26 12.05 12.43 -7.00
C ALA A 26 11.35 12.50 -5.62
N LEU A 27 11.51 11.44 -4.82
CA LEU A 27 10.90 11.31 -3.50
C LEU A 27 11.45 12.29 -2.45
N SER A 28 12.75 12.58 -2.45
CA SER A 28 13.38 13.44 -1.43
C SER A 28 13.06 14.93 -1.59
N ASP A 29 12.77 15.35 -2.83
CA ASP A 29 12.55 16.76 -3.12
C ASP A 29 11.10 17.19 -2.90
N CYS A 30 10.19 16.25 -3.14
CA CYS A 30 8.75 16.50 -3.01
C CYS A 30 8.22 16.41 -1.59
N LEU A 31 9.02 15.98 -0.62
CA LEU A 31 8.65 15.88 0.80
C LEU A 31 9.29 17.03 1.60
N PRO A 32 8.61 18.18 1.80
CA PRO A 32 9.17 19.22 2.63
C PRO A 32 9.10 18.76 4.10
N SER A 33 10.22 18.84 4.83
CA SER A 33 10.29 18.36 6.23
C SER A 33 9.22 18.93 7.16
N GLU A 34 8.71 20.12 6.87
CA GLU A 34 7.64 20.77 7.64
C GLU A 34 6.28 20.04 7.55
N PHE A 35 6.16 19.09 6.63
CA PHE A 35 4.92 18.36 6.40
C PHE A 35 4.86 17.07 7.20
N PHE A 36 5.96 16.57 7.78
CA PHE A 36 5.97 15.29 8.48
C PHE A 36 6.65 15.37 9.85
N PRO A 37 6.16 14.62 10.86
CA PRO A 37 5.08 13.63 10.77
C PRO A 37 3.67 14.26 10.81
N VAL A 38 2.77 13.84 9.90
CA VAL A 38 1.33 14.11 10.01
C VAL A 38 0.71 13.02 10.88
N PRO A 39 0.02 13.33 11.99
CA PRO A 39 -0.67 12.31 12.77
C PRO A 39 -1.86 11.74 11.98
N PHE A 40 -2.22 10.48 12.24
CA PHE A 40 -3.43 9.89 11.65
C PHE A 40 -4.66 10.74 12.01
N PRO A 41 -5.42 11.25 11.02
CA PRO A 41 -6.58 12.10 11.27
C PRO A 41 -7.68 11.34 12.03
N GLU A 42 -8.34 12.00 12.98
CA GLU A 42 -9.49 11.46 13.73
C GLU A 42 -10.79 12.21 13.42
N THR A 43 -10.68 13.36 12.76
CA THR A 43 -11.80 14.25 12.43
C THR A 43 -11.76 14.65 10.98
N GLU A 44 -12.91 15.04 10.43
CA GLU A 44 -13.00 15.53 9.06
C GLU A 44 -12.12 16.75 8.81
N ALA A 45 -12.00 17.67 9.78
CA ALA A 45 -11.12 18.83 9.67
C ALA A 45 -9.63 18.43 9.60
N GLU A 46 -9.22 17.38 10.31
CA GLU A 46 -7.87 16.84 10.20
C GLU A 46 -7.67 16.12 8.86
N VAL A 47 -8.69 15.44 8.32
CA VAL A 47 -8.64 14.88 6.96
C VAL A 47 -8.48 15.98 5.92
N ASP A 48 -9.25 17.07 6.00
CA ASP A 48 -9.12 18.23 5.11
C ASP A 48 -7.68 18.78 5.14
N PHE A 49 -7.07 18.86 6.33
CA PHE A 49 -5.67 19.27 6.48
C PHE A 49 -4.69 18.29 5.82
N VAL A 50 -4.84 16.98 6.08
CA VAL A 50 -3.97 15.94 5.48
C VAL A 50 -4.12 15.92 3.96
N CYS A 51 -5.34 16.06 3.45
CA CYS A 51 -5.67 16.15 2.04
C CYS A 51 -4.91 17.28 1.33
N LEU A 52 -4.90 18.49 1.93
CA LEU A 52 -4.13 19.62 1.40
C LEU A 52 -2.63 19.28 1.31
N LYS A 53 -2.08 18.61 2.33
CA LYS A 53 -0.66 18.22 2.36
C LYS A 53 -0.33 17.17 1.29
N LEU A 54 -1.16 16.13 1.18
CA LEU A 54 -0.95 15.06 0.22
C LEU A 54 -1.11 15.52 -1.23
N LYS A 55 -2.03 16.44 -1.51
CA LYS A 55 -2.18 17.02 -2.85
C LYS A 55 -0.91 17.74 -3.29
N VAL A 56 -0.33 18.57 -2.41
CA VAL A 56 0.96 19.24 -2.70
C VAL A 56 2.06 18.23 -3.00
N TYR A 57 2.14 17.13 -2.24
CA TYR A 57 3.11 16.07 -2.45
C TYR A 57 2.91 15.35 -3.81
N VAL A 58 1.69 14.91 -4.09
CA VAL A 58 1.35 14.20 -5.35
C VAL A 58 1.56 15.10 -6.56
N ASP A 59 1.18 16.38 -6.47
CA ASP A 59 1.40 17.38 -7.52
C ASP A 59 2.89 17.58 -7.80
N CYS A 60 3.72 17.64 -6.75
CA CYS A 60 5.16 17.74 -6.92
C CYS A 60 5.73 16.52 -7.63
N ILE A 61 5.37 15.30 -7.22
CA ILE A 61 5.88 14.08 -7.86
C ILE A 61 5.45 14.03 -9.33
N ARG A 62 4.21 14.39 -9.63
CA ARG A 62 3.70 14.45 -11.00
C ARG A 62 4.50 15.45 -11.84
N ASN A 63 4.73 16.66 -11.34
CA ASN A 63 5.53 17.66 -12.04
C ASN A 63 6.98 17.17 -12.24
N TYR A 64 7.58 16.53 -11.24
CA TYR A 64 8.89 15.90 -11.37
C TYR A 64 8.91 14.86 -12.50
N LEU A 65 7.92 13.97 -12.57
CA LEU A 65 7.85 12.94 -13.60
C LEU A 65 7.63 13.54 -15.00
N GLU A 66 6.92 14.66 -15.10
CA GLU A 66 6.73 15.38 -16.35
C GLU A 66 7.98 16.15 -16.82
N GLU A 67 8.75 16.71 -15.89
CA GLU A 67 9.90 17.58 -16.19
C GLU A 67 11.24 16.82 -16.25
N CYS A 68 11.44 15.85 -15.37
CA CYS A 68 12.70 15.13 -15.17
C CYS A 68 12.70 13.69 -15.70
N GLY A 69 11.57 13.22 -16.24
CA GLY A 69 11.47 11.88 -16.79
C GLY A 69 12.46 11.63 -17.95
N ASN A 70 13.36 10.67 -17.78
CA ASN A 70 14.33 10.22 -18.78
C ASN A 70 13.73 9.22 -19.77
N GLU A 71 14.43 8.96 -20.89
CA GLU A 71 14.00 8.06 -21.96
C GLU A 71 13.84 6.57 -21.57
N ASP A 72 14.12 6.16 -20.33
CA ASP A 72 13.88 4.77 -19.87
C ASP A 72 12.39 4.59 -19.53
N ALA A 73 11.58 4.62 -20.59
CA ALA A 73 10.13 4.77 -20.56
C ALA A 73 9.43 3.75 -19.65
N SER A 74 9.99 2.55 -19.48
CA SER A 74 9.30 1.46 -18.80
C SER A 74 9.12 1.65 -17.29
N PHE A 75 10.13 2.19 -16.59
CA PHE A 75 10.04 2.40 -15.14
C PHE A 75 9.22 3.65 -14.81
N GLU A 76 9.42 4.72 -15.58
CA GLU A 76 8.73 5.99 -15.37
C GLU A 76 7.25 5.91 -15.72
N GLU A 77 6.89 5.19 -16.79
CA GLU A 77 5.49 4.94 -17.13
C GLU A 77 4.77 4.18 -16.02
N GLN A 78 5.42 3.17 -15.43
CA GLN A 78 4.87 2.45 -14.26
C GLN A 78 4.71 3.38 -13.04
N LEU A 79 5.70 4.24 -12.78
CA LEU A 79 5.66 5.18 -11.68
C LEU A 79 4.57 6.24 -11.88
N LYS A 80 4.43 6.76 -13.10
CA LYS A 80 3.38 7.70 -13.48
C LYS A 80 2.00 7.08 -13.32
N ALA A 81 1.76 5.91 -13.90
CA ALA A 81 0.49 5.19 -13.77
C ALA A 81 0.14 4.95 -12.28
N ARG A 82 1.13 4.67 -11.46
CA ARG A 82 0.96 4.49 -10.02
C ARG A 82 0.55 5.78 -9.31
N TYR A 83 1.20 6.90 -9.61
CA TYR A 83 0.84 8.18 -8.99
C TYR A 83 -0.50 8.71 -9.48
N GLU A 84 -0.91 8.42 -10.72
CA GLU A 84 -2.26 8.70 -11.22
C GLU A 84 -3.32 7.96 -10.38
N LYS A 85 -3.10 6.68 -10.06
CA LYS A 85 -4.00 5.92 -9.17
C LYS A 85 -4.04 6.45 -7.75
N ILE A 86 -2.90 6.90 -7.23
CA ILE A 86 -2.84 7.57 -5.92
C ILE A 86 -3.65 8.87 -5.93
N ASP A 87 -3.49 9.70 -6.97
CA ASP A 87 -4.23 10.95 -7.12
C ASP A 87 -5.74 10.72 -7.24
N GLU A 88 -6.17 9.73 -8.03
CA GLU A 88 -7.59 9.34 -8.15
C GLU A 88 -8.20 8.97 -6.79
N VAL A 89 -7.52 8.13 -6.00
CA VAL A 89 -8.00 7.71 -4.68
C VAL A 89 -7.96 8.87 -3.69
N LEU A 90 -6.89 9.68 -3.71
CA LEU A 90 -6.75 10.85 -2.86
C LEU A 90 -7.87 11.85 -3.13
N ASN A 91 -8.16 12.14 -4.40
CA ASN A 91 -9.22 13.07 -4.77
C ASN A 91 -10.57 12.60 -4.25
N ASP A 92 -10.90 11.31 -4.34
CA ASP A 92 -12.13 10.79 -3.76
C ASP A 92 -12.13 10.84 -2.23
N VAL A 93 -11.05 10.48 -1.55
CA VAL A 93 -10.97 10.61 -0.08
C VAL A 93 -11.11 12.08 0.37
N CYS A 94 -10.69 13.04 -0.45
CA CYS A 94 -10.71 14.46 -0.12
C CYS A 94 -11.97 15.21 -0.60
N GLU A 95 -12.76 14.62 -1.49
CA GLU A 95 -14.00 15.21 -2.01
C GLU A 95 -15.17 14.85 -1.09
N LYS A 96 -15.78 15.85 -0.45
CA LYS A 96 -16.71 15.64 0.67
C LYS A 96 -17.96 14.85 0.31
N GLU A 97 -18.40 15.02 -0.94
CA GLU A 97 -19.60 14.36 -1.47
C GLU A 97 -19.29 12.98 -2.07
N SER A 98 -18.01 12.58 -2.12
CA SER A 98 -17.65 11.25 -2.61
C SER A 98 -18.09 10.18 -1.63
N LYS A 99 -18.48 9.02 -2.17
CA LYS A 99 -18.83 7.87 -1.35
C LYS A 99 -17.65 7.43 -0.47
N LEU A 100 -16.43 7.42 -1.02
CA LEU A 100 -15.25 6.98 -0.30
C LEU A 100 -14.91 7.92 0.87
N HIS A 101 -15.09 9.23 0.70
CA HIS A 101 -14.94 10.20 1.78
C HIS A 101 -15.95 9.93 2.90
N ILE A 102 -17.24 9.84 2.56
CA ILE A 102 -18.32 9.61 3.54
C ILE A 102 -18.06 8.31 4.33
N ASP A 103 -17.73 7.23 3.63
CA ASP A 103 -17.44 5.93 4.24
C ASP A 103 -16.18 6.00 5.13
N PHE A 104 -15.11 6.65 4.65
CA PHE A 104 -13.86 6.81 5.39
C PHE A 104 -14.05 7.65 6.66
N ILE A 105 -14.65 8.84 6.56
CA ILE A 105 -14.93 9.72 7.71
C ILE A 105 -15.81 9.02 8.75
N GLY A 106 -16.80 8.24 8.31
CA GLY A 106 -17.66 7.47 9.21
C GLY A 106 -16.91 6.42 10.04
N ASN A 107 -15.75 5.95 9.56
CA ASN A 107 -14.97 4.87 10.17
C ASN A 107 -13.60 5.31 10.72
N ILE A 108 -13.19 6.56 10.47
CA ILE A 108 -11.81 7.04 10.64
C ILE A 108 -11.24 6.82 12.04
N LYS A 109 -12.01 7.17 13.08
CA LYS A 109 -11.59 7.02 14.48
C LYS A 109 -11.30 5.56 14.85
N CYS A 110 -12.08 4.64 14.30
CA CYS A 110 -11.89 3.23 14.56
C CYS A 110 -10.72 2.67 13.73
N LEU A 111 -10.67 3.00 12.43
CA LEU A 111 -9.60 2.60 11.51
C LEU A 111 -8.21 3.01 12.01
N LYS A 112 -8.10 4.17 12.71
CA LYS A 112 -6.87 4.60 13.38
C LYS A 112 -6.24 3.49 14.22
N SER A 113 -7.03 2.77 15.00
CA SER A 113 -6.50 1.74 15.89
C SER A 113 -5.94 0.55 15.11
N SER A 114 -6.62 0.13 14.05
CA SER A 114 -6.15 -0.94 13.17
C SER A 114 -4.87 -0.56 12.45
N ILE A 115 -4.81 0.65 11.89
CA ILE A 115 -3.66 1.13 11.13
C ILE A 115 -2.44 1.35 12.04
N LEU A 116 -2.62 2.00 13.19
CA LEU A 116 -1.50 2.28 14.10
C LEU A 116 -1.00 1.03 14.85
N SER A 117 -1.87 0.04 15.09
CA SER A 117 -1.44 -1.23 15.72
C SER A 117 -1.07 -2.32 14.70
N HIS A 118 -1.00 -1.99 13.42
CA HIS A 118 -0.70 -2.94 12.34
C HIS A 118 0.62 -3.69 12.55
N ASN A 119 1.67 -2.98 12.98
CA ASN A 119 2.95 -3.61 13.29
C ASN A 119 2.86 -4.59 14.47
N ASP A 120 1.95 -4.36 15.42
CA ASP A 120 1.77 -5.26 16.57
C ASP A 120 0.83 -6.43 16.24
N SER A 121 -0.17 -6.21 15.39
CA SER A 121 -1.24 -7.18 15.10
C SER A 121 -0.98 -8.06 13.88
N CYS A 122 -0.29 -7.53 12.87
CA CYS A 122 -0.13 -8.17 11.57
C CYS A 122 1.30 -8.53 11.24
N TYR A 123 2.28 -7.66 11.48
CA TYR A 123 3.68 -7.90 11.09
C TYR A 123 4.21 -9.27 11.56
N TYR A 124 4.01 -9.63 12.83
CA TYR A 124 4.47 -10.92 13.37
C TYR A 124 3.78 -12.13 12.71
N LYS A 125 2.51 -11.99 12.33
CA LYS A 125 1.77 -13.05 11.62
C LYS A 125 2.29 -13.18 10.18
N THR A 126 2.50 -12.04 9.51
CA THR A 126 3.10 -12.00 8.18
C THR A 126 4.48 -12.65 8.18
N GLU A 127 5.35 -12.33 9.14
CA GLU A 127 6.66 -12.95 9.30
C GLU A 127 6.58 -14.47 9.53
N ALA A 128 5.61 -14.92 10.34
CA ALA A 128 5.41 -16.35 10.58
C ALA A 128 4.99 -17.10 9.29
N VAL A 129 4.08 -16.51 8.52
CA VAL A 129 3.62 -17.04 7.22
C VAL A 129 4.77 -17.10 6.21
N LEU A 130 5.55 -16.04 6.12
CA LEU A 130 6.71 -15.98 5.23
C LEU A 130 7.83 -16.94 5.62
N LYS A 131 8.00 -17.20 6.92
CA LYS A 131 8.91 -18.23 7.40
C LYS A 131 8.47 -19.62 6.95
N ILE A 132 7.17 -19.94 7.00
CA ILE A 132 6.64 -21.21 6.49
C ILE A 132 6.91 -21.33 4.99
N TYR A 133 6.67 -20.26 4.23
CA TYR A 133 6.94 -20.22 2.79
C TYR A 133 8.43 -20.46 2.49
N LYS A 134 9.34 -19.71 3.13
CA LYS A 134 10.81 -19.87 3.04
C LYS A 134 11.28 -21.29 3.36
N GLN A 135 10.73 -21.91 4.41
CA GLN A 135 11.09 -23.28 4.78
C GLN A 135 10.65 -24.31 3.74
N ARG A 136 9.53 -24.04 3.05
CA ARG A 136 8.97 -24.95 2.06
C ARG A 136 9.63 -24.79 0.69
N PHE A 137 10.01 -23.57 0.33
CA PHE A 137 10.55 -23.20 -0.97
C PHE A 137 11.85 -22.39 -0.86
N PRO A 138 12.92 -22.97 -0.28
CA PRO A 138 14.17 -22.23 -0.03
C PRO A 138 14.78 -21.67 -1.33
N GLU A 139 14.76 -22.46 -2.41
CA GLU A 139 15.31 -22.08 -3.72
C GLU A 139 14.59 -20.87 -4.34
N GLN A 140 13.27 -20.76 -4.18
CA GLN A 140 12.47 -19.60 -4.65
C GLN A 140 12.74 -18.32 -3.84
N THR A 141 13.43 -18.43 -2.70
CA THR A 141 13.75 -17.29 -1.83
C THR A 141 15.23 -16.88 -1.86
N GLU A 142 16.07 -17.63 -2.60
CA GLU A 142 17.52 -17.42 -2.70
C GLU A 142 17.95 -16.86 -4.07
N HIS A 143 17.08 -16.89 -5.07
CA HIS A 143 17.38 -16.31 -6.37
C HIS A 143 17.32 -14.78 -6.29
N ILE A 144 18.34 -14.11 -6.84
CA ILE A 144 18.36 -12.68 -7.17
C ILE A 144 18.50 -12.63 -8.69
N ASN A 145 17.60 -11.97 -9.43
CA ASN A 145 17.69 -11.96 -10.89
C ASN A 145 18.86 -11.08 -11.33
N LYS A 146 19.24 -11.15 -12.61
CA LYS A 146 20.32 -10.31 -13.18
C LYS A 146 20.08 -8.80 -13.06
N ASN A 147 18.87 -8.37 -12.68
CA ASN A 147 18.47 -6.99 -12.42
C ASN A 147 18.27 -6.70 -10.92
N GLY A 148 18.63 -7.62 -10.02
CA GLY A 148 18.62 -7.40 -8.57
C GLY A 148 17.29 -7.69 -7.86
N ILE A 149 16.26 -8.20 -8.53
CA ILE A 149 14.92 -8.45 -7.95
C ILE A 149 14.46 -9.87 -8.31
N TYR A 150 14.53 -10.81 -7.38
CA TYR A 150 13.73 -12.04 -7.42
C TYR A 150 13.10 -12.17 -6.03
N TRP A 151 11.90 -11.63 -5.92
CA TRP A 151 11.07 -11.69 -4.72
C TRP A 151 9.59 -11.83 -5.11
N ASP A 152 9.24 -12.18 -6.34
CA ASP A 152 7.89 -11.94 -6.86
C ASP A 152 6.81 -12.68 -6.05
N GLU A 153 6.94 -14.01 -5.84
CA GLU A 153 5.98 -14.76 -5.03
C GLU A 153 6.11 -14.46 -3.53
N TYR A 154 7.33 -14.31 -3.01
CA TYR A 154 7.53 -14.03 -1.59
C TYR A 154 6.99 -12.64 -1.19
N PHE A 155 7.31 -11.63 -1.98
CA PHE A 155 6.89 -10.25 -1.78
C PHE A 155 5.40 -10.09 -2.07
N CYS A 156 4.90 -10.77 -3.11
CA CYS A 156 3.46 -10.86 -3.34
C CYS A 156 2.73 -11.50 -2.15
N LEU A 157 3.25 -12.60 -1.60
CA LEU A 157 2.67 -13.23 -0.41
C LEU A 157 2.74 -12.30 0.81
N PHE A 158 3.87 -11.59 1.00
CA PHE A 158 4.01 -10.58 2.06
C PHE A 158 2.92 -9.52 1.93
N GLU A 159 2.82 -8.87 0.78
CA GLU A 159 1.88 -7.77 0.55
C GLU A 159 0.42 -8.26 0.61
N ALA A 160 0.10 -9.41 0.00
CA ALA A 160 -1.25 -9.99 0.05
C ALA A 160 -1.67 -10.36 1.47
N TYR A 161 -0.76 -10.96 2.25
CA TYR A 161 -1.04 -11.31 3.64
C TYR A 161 -1.15 -10.07 4.54
N ASP A 162 -0.33 -9.06 4.30
CA ASP A 162 -0.35 -7.80 5.04
C ASP A 162 -1.68 -7.06 4.86
N ILE A 163 -2.16 -6.94 3.61
CA ILE A 163 -3.48 -6.41 3.28
C ILE A 163 -4.58 -7.24 3.93
N SER A 164 -4.50 -8.57 3.77
CA SER A 164 -5.47 -9.53 4.33
C SER A 164 -5.62 -9.36 5.84
N CYS A 165 -4.49 -9.30 6.56
CA CYS A 165 -4.47 -9.15 8.00
C CYS A 165 -5.02 -7.79 8.43
N LEU A 166 -4.62 -6.69 7.78
CA LEU A 166 -5.13 -5.37 8.10
C LEU A 166 -6.65 -5.27 7.88
N ALA A 167 -7.14 -5.82 6.76
CA ALA A 167 -8.55 -5.88 6.43
C ALA A 167 -9.34 -6.72 7.45
N ALA A 168 -8.77 -7.83 7.92
CA ALA A 168 -9.36 -8.66 8.96
C ALA A 168 -9.37 -7.98 10.34
N ASP A 169 -8.29 -7.31 10.73
CA ASP A 169 -8.23 -6.55 11.98
C ASP A 169 -9.25 -5.39 11.95
N ALA A 170 -9.35 -4.66 10.86
CA ALA A 170 -10.37 -3.63 10.67
C ALA A 170 -11.80 -4.22 10.73
N ALA A 171 -12.04 -5.38 10.13
CA ALA A 171 -13.33 -6.08 10.25
C ALA A 171 -13.68 -6.38 11.71
N ASN A 172 -12.71 -6.89 12.47
CA ASN A 172 -12.89 -7.32 13.85
C ASN A 172 -13.11 -6.13 14.80
N ARG A 173 -12.43 -5.01 14.57
CA ARG A 173 -12.51 -3.83 15.44
C ARG A 173 -13.64 -2.88 15.07
N CYS A 174 -13.86 -2.71 13.77
CA CYS A 174 -14.68 -1.62 13.22
C CYS A 174 -15.86 -2.12 12.37
N GLY A 175 -15.96 -3.44 12.15
CA GLY A 175 -17.03 -4.04 11.37
C GLY A 175 -16.69 -4.15 9.88
N LEU A 176 -17.59 -4.81 9.14
CA LEU A 176 -17.36 -5.17 7.74
C LEU A 176 -17.21 -3.96 6.80
N GLN A 177 -17.84 -2.82 7.12
CA GLN A 177 -17.69 -1.60 6.32
C GLN A 177 -16.23 -1.11 6.33
N ALA A 178 -15.57 -1.12 7.49
CA ALA A 178 -14.16 -0.74 7.60
C ALA A 178 -13.22 -1.65 6.78
N LYS A 179 -13.47 -2.97 6.81
CA LYS A 179 -12.79 -3.92 5.94
C LYS A 179 -12.95 -3.54 4.46
N ASN A 180 -14.19 -3.27 4.04
CA ASN A 180 -14.50 -2.96 2.66
C ASN A 180 -13.85 -1.67 2.19
N ILE A 181 -13.77 -0.64 3.04
CA ILE A 181 -13.05 0.61 2.75
C ILE A 181 -11.58 0.34 2.46
N ILE A 182 -10.91 -0.44 3.32
CA ILE A 182 -9.50 -0.80 3.11
C ILE A 182 -9.33 -1.53 1.78
N LEU A 183 -10.14 -2.56 1.53
CA LEU A 183 -10.07 -3.34 0.30
C LEU A 183 -10.39 -2.52 -0.96
N GLU A 184 -11.32 -1.58 -0.88
CA GLU A 184 -11.63 -0.66 -1.98
C GLU A 184 -10.45 0.26 -2.28
N ILE A 185 -9.80 0.82 -1.27
CA ILE A 185 -8.58 1.63 -1.43
C ILE A 185 -7.46 0.78 -2.06
N VAL A 186 -7.17 -0.40 -1.51
CA VAL A 186 -6.13 -1.31 -2.04
C VAL A 186 -6.41 -1.64 -3.51
N LYS A 187 -7.67 -1.96 -3.84
CA LYS A 187 -8.09 -2.30 -5.19
C LYS A 187 -7.85 -1.15 -6.16
N ARG A 188 -8.32 0.05 -5.82
CA ARG A 188 -8.22 1.24 -6.68
C ARG A 188 -6.78 1.71 -6.88
N LEU A 189 -5.92 1.46 -5.90
CA LEU A 189 -4.48 1.71 -6.01
C LEU A 189 -3.76 0.67 -6.89
N ASN A 190 -4.45 -0.35 -7.42
CA ASN A 190 -3.86 -1.50 -8.11
C ASN A 190 -2.67 -2.10 -7.34
N TYR A 191 -2.78 -2.09 -6.02
CA TYR A 191 -1.60 -2.20 -5.17
C TYR A 191 -0.87 -3.55 -5.32
N LEU A 192 -1.63 -4.64 -5.47
CA LEU A 192 -1.05 -5.95 -5.71
C LEU A 192 -0.47 -6.11 -7.12
N GLU A 193 -0.99 -5.44 -8.13
CA GLU A 193 -0.45 -5.53 -9.50
C GLU A 193 0.98 -4.97 -9.58
N TYR A 194 1.31 -3.98 -8.74
CA TYR A 194 2.66 -3.42 -8.65
C TYR A 194 3.64 -4.31 -7.88
N SER A 195 3.15 -5.15 -6.98
CA SER A 195 3.97 -5.98 -6.11
C SER A 195 3.95 -7.46 -6.48
N CYS A 196 3.10 -7.84 -7.44
CA CYS A 196 2.88 -9.22 -7.82
C CYS A 196 2.55 -9.33 -9.30
N SER A 197 3.36 -10.09 -10.03
CA SER A 197 3.05 -10.50 -11.40
C SER A 197 1.81 -11.38 -11.44
N GLU A 198 1.14 -11.45 -12.59
CA GLU A 198 0.00 -12.34 -12.77
C GLU A 198 0.41 -13.80 -12.54
N GLU A 199 1.60 -14.19 -13.02
CA GLU A 199 2.18 -15.51 -12.80
C GLU A 199 2.36 -15.82 -11.31
N ALA A 200 2.93 -14.88 -10.55
CA ALA A 200 3.12 -15.06 -9.10
C ALA A 200 1.79 -15.20 -8.36
N ARG A 201 0.75 -14.44 -8.74
CA ARG A 201 -0.60 -14.58 -8.14
C ARG A 201 -1.17 -15.97 -8.40
N VAL A 202 -1.09 -16.44 -9.65
CA VAL A 202 -1.60 -17.77 -10.04
C VAL A 202 -0.84 -18.87 -9.32
N GLU A 203 0.49 -18.77 -9.23
CA GLU A 203 1.31 -19.74 -8.51
C GLU A 203 0.96 -19.76 -7.02
N LEU A 204 0.91 -18.59 -6.35
CA LEU A 204 0.56 -18.51 -4.94
C LEU A 204 -0.85 -19.01 -4.63
N MET A 205 -1.84 -18.75 -5.48
CA MET A 205 -3.19 -19.29 -5.30
C MET A 205 -3.20 -20.83 -5.27
N ASN A 206 -2.37 -21.46 -6.11
CA ASN A 206 -2.20 -22.91 -6.10
C ASN A 206 -1.43 -23.39 -4.87
N LEU A 207 -0.40 -22.64 -4.45
CA LEU A 207 0.45 -22.99 -3.32
C LEU A 207 -0.25 -22.85 -1.95
N ILE A 208 -1.15 -21.87 -1.78
CA ILE A 208 -1.87 -21.61 -0.52
C ILE A 208 -2.56 -22.86 0.03
N GLU A 209 -3.12 -23.69 -0.84
CA GLU A 209 -3.76 -24.93 -0.42
C GLU A 209 -2.78 -25.91 0.20
N THR A 210 -1.56 -25.95 -0.33
CA THR A 210 -0.49 -26.86 0.11
C THR A 210 0.26 -26.35 1.34
N LEU A 211 0.22 -25.05 1.61
CA LEU A 211 0.87 -24.43 2.75
C LEU A 211 0.10 -24.75 4.04
N ASN A 212 0.82 -24.97 5.13
CA ASN A 212 0.22 -25.29 6.43
C ASN A 212 -0.25 -24.04 7.19
N PHE A 213 -1.03 -23.20 6.51
CA PHE A 213 -1.65 -22.00 7.10
C PHE A 213 -2.95 -22.35 7.83
N GLU A 214 -3.36 -21.49 8.75
CA GLU A 214 -4.69 -21.61 9.35
C GLU A 214 -5.77 -21.47 8.26
N VAL A 215 -6.89 -22.17 8.43
CA VAL A 215 -7.98 -22.16 7.43
C VAL A 215 -8.44 -20.73 7.14
N GLN A 216 -8.49 -19.88 8.16
CA GLN A 216 -8.92 -18.50 8.00
C GLN A 216 -7.92 -17.67 7.18
N ASP A 217 -6.61 -17.85 7.41
CA ASP A 217 -5.57 -17.19 6.62
C ASP A 217 -5.67 -17.56 5.13
N LYS A 218 -5.93 -18.84 4.82
CA LYS A 218 -6.12 -19.30 3.45
C LYS A 218 -7.32 -18.64 2.78
N ILE A 219 -8.44 -18.55 3.50
CA ILE A 219 -9.67 -17.91 2.99
C ILE A 219 -9.41 -16.43 2.68
N GLN A 220 -8.77 -15.72 3.60
CA GLN A 220 -8.53 -14.29 3.44
C GLN A 220 -7.51 -13.99 2.34
N LEU A 221 -6.41 -14.76 2.25
CA LEU A 221 -5.45 -14.62 1.15
C LEU A 221 -6.10 -14.84 -0.23
N LYS A 222 -6.98 -15.83 -0.35
CA LYS A 222 -7.73 -16.06 -1.59
C LYS A 222 -8.70 -14.93 -1.90
N GLU A 223 -9.37 -14.39 -0.89
CA GLU A 223 -10.21 -13.20 -1.07
C GLU A 223 -9.39 -12.04 -1.64
N ILE A 224 -8.20 -11.79 -1.06
CA ILE A 224 -7.27 -10.78 -1.57
C ILE A 224 -6.94 -11.05 -3.03
N PHE A 225 -6.45 -12.24 -3.40
CA PHE A 225 -6.09 -12.51 -4.80
C PHE A 225 -7.27 -12.41 -5.78
N ASN A 226 -8.49 -12.75 -5.37
CA ASN A 226 -9.67 -12.62 -6.20
C ASN A 226 -10.13 -11.17 -6.43
N ILE A 227 -9.73 -10.22 -5.58
CA ILE A 227 -10.05 -8.79 -5.78
C ILE A 227 -9.29 -8.20 -6.98
N PHE A 228 -8.15 -8.81 -7.33
CA PHE A 228 -7.21 -8.35 -8.37
C PHE A 228 -7.14 -9.27 -9.61
N ASN A 229 -8.09 -10.21 -9.73
CA ASN A 229 -8.29 -11.04 -10.94
C ASN A 229 -9.41 -10.49 -11.83
#